data_AF-A0A3M2C7R6-F1
#
_entry.id   AF-A0A3M2C7R6-F1
#
_cell.length_a   1.000
_cell.length_b   1.000
_cell.length_c   1.000
_cell.angle_alpha   90.00
_cell.angle_beta   90.00
_cell.angle_gamma   90.00
#
_symmetry.space_group_name_H-M   'P 1'
#
loop_
_entity.id
_entity.type
_entity.pdbx_description
1 polymer ?
#
loop_
_entity_poly.entity_id
_entity_poly.type
_entity_poly.pdbx_seq_one_letter_code
_entity_poly.pdbx_strand_id
1 'polypeptide(L)'
;MNAQDDDGLRVYISADMEGVTGTVTADQLGPSGFEYQRFREIMTREVLAAIEAARAMGAVEILVSDSHGNGENLLLELLPPDVQLIRSWPRPLMMMEGIDERFDAAIFIGYHTSTTNTRGVRAHTISSANLTAVRLNGMEMLEAGINAAIAG
;
A
#
# COMPACT_ATOMS: atom_id res chain seq x y z
N MET A 1 30.89 -12.19 -14.72
CA MET A 1 30.03 -11.48 -15.69
C MET A 1 29.33 -10.43 -14.89
N ASN A 2 29.77 -9.17 -15.00
CA ASN A 2 29.25 -8.07 -14.19
C ASN A 2 27.88 -7.70 -14.76
N ALA A 3 26.82 -7.90 -13.98
CA ALA A 3 25.60 -7.15 -14.18
C ALA A 3 25.97 -5.68 -13.99
N GLN A 4 25.61 -4.83 -14.97
CA GLN A 4 25.66 -3.40 -14.77
C GLN A 4 24.61 -3.10 -13.71
N ASP A 5 25.04 -2.70 -12.53
CA ASP A 5 24.16 -2.12 -11.51
C ASP A 5 23.57 -0.85 -12.14
N ASP A 6 22.28 -0.90 -12.45
CA ASP A 6 21.51 0.26 -12.91
C ASP A 6 21.52 1.26 -11.75
N ASP A 7 22.16 2.41 -11.97
CA ASP A 7 22.62 3.38 -10.95
C ASP A 7 21.46 4.21 -10.34
N GLY A 8 20.26 3.64 -10.23
CA GLY A 8 19.04 4.33 -9.82
C GLY A 8 18.20 3.54 -8.83
N LEU A 9 17.45 4.26 -7.99
CA LEU A 9 16.69 3.67 -6.90
C LEU A 9 15.49 2.85 -7.42
N ARG A 10 15.26 1.69 -6.82
CA ARG A 10 14.06 0.88 -7.01
C ARG A 10 13.15 1.04 -5.81
N VAL A 11 11.95 1.55 -6.04
CA VAL A 11 11.02 1.90 -4.97
C VAL A 11 9.76 1.04 -5.04
N TYR A 12 9.46 0.39 -3.93
CA TYR A 12 8.21 -0.33 -3.71
C TYR A 12 7.21 0.58 -3.02
N ILE A 13 5.95 0.60 -3.48
CA ILE A 13 4.88 1.34 -2.83
C ILE A 13 3.73 0.38 -2.55
N SER A 14 3.35 0.20 -1.29
CA SER A 14 2.09 -0.44 -0.94
C SER A 14 1.07 0.63 -0.57
N ALA A 15 -0.11 0.58 -1.19
CA ALA A 15 -1.15 1.58 -1.03
C ALA A 15 -2.41 0.96 -0.43
N ASP A 16 -2.86 1.53 0.68
CA ASP A 16 -4.10 1.22 1.37
C ASP A 16 -5.01 2.46 1.44
N MET A 17 -6.26 2.35 1.89
CA MET A 17 -7.28 3.40 1.71
C MET A 17 -7.81 3.99 3.02
N GLU A 18 -7.78 3.25 4.12
CA GLU A 18 -8.30 3.64 5.44
C GLU A 18 -7.61 4.88 6.01
N GLY A 19 -6.30 5.00 5.75
CA GLY A 19 -5.45 6.08 6.22
C GLY A 19 -5.26 7.22 5.22
N VAL A 20 -5.90 7.16 4.05
CA VAL A 20 -5.87 8.25 3.06
C VAL A 20 -6.48 9.53 3.67
N THR A 21 -5.93 10.68 3.28
CA THR A 21 -6.34 11.98 3.85
C THR A 21 -7.83 12.23 3.67
N GLY A 22 -8.52 12.46 4.79
CA GLY A 22 -9.95 12.76 4.82
C GLY A 22 -10.84 11.53 4.98
N THR A 23 -10.28 10.31 5.04
CA THR A 23 -11.05 9.10 5.31
C THR A 23 -11.58 9.14 6.74
N VAL A 24 -12.88 8.89 6.90
CA VAL A 24 -13.63 8.97 8.15
C VAL A 24 -14.67 7.84 8.29
N THR A 25 -15.31 7.40 7.20
CA THR A 25 -16.38 6.40 7.24
C THR A 25 -16.15 5.25 6.25
N ALA A 26 -16.91 4.16 6.40
CA ALA A 26 -16.83 3.00 5.50
C ALA A 26 -17.39 3.30 4.10
N ASP A 27 -18.17 4.38 3.94
CA ASP A 27 -18.72 4.79 2.64
C ASP A 27 -17.65 5.22 1.64
N GLN A 28 -16.43 5.40 2.12
CA GLN A 28 -15.25 5.79 1.35
C GLN A 28 -14.39 4.60 0.97
N LEU A 29 -14.64 3.42 1.56
CA LEU A 29 -13.71 2.27 1.58
C LEU A 29 -14.24 1.06 0.81
N GLY A 30 -15.30 1.20 0.02
CA GLY A 30 -15.74 0.06 -0.77
C GLY A 30 -16.77 0.37 -1.84
N PRO A 31 -16.91 -0.51 -2.85
CA PRO A 31 -17.72 -0.26 -4.06
C PRO A 31 -19.18 0.16 -3.85
N SER A 32 -19.78 -0.21 -2.72
CA SER A 32 -21.17 0.14 -2.37
C SER A 32 -21.30 1.52 -1.69
N GLY A 33 -20.19 2.13 -1.28
CA GLY A 33 -20.17 3.38 -0.54
C GLY A 33 -20.35 4.60 -1.44
N PHE A 34 -21.07 5.62 -0.94
CA PHE A 34 -21.41 6.79 -1.76
C PHE A 34 -20.21 7.68 -2.12
N GLU A 35 -19.14 7.68 -1.30
CA GLU A 35 -17.93 8.47 -1.55
C GLU A 35 -16.80 7.66 -2.19
N TYR A 36 -16.97 6.34 -2.36
CA TYR A 36 -15.89 5.45 -2.74
C TYR A 36 -15.16 5.89 -4.01
N GLN A 37 -15.88 6.28 -5.07
CA GLN A 37 -15.23 6.75 -6.31
C GLN A 37 -14.37 8.00 -6.09
N ARG A 38 -14.87 8.96 -5.29
CA ARG A 38 -14.11 10.15 -4.92
C ARG A 38 -12.85 9.79 -4.15
N PHE A 39 -12.92 8.81 -3.25
CA PHE A 39 -11.76 8.42 -2.46
C PHE A 39 -10.76 7.56 -3.23
N ARG A 40 -11.19 6.81 -4.26
CA ARG A 40 -10.27 6.18 -5.22
C ARG A 40 -9.41 7.22 -5.93
N GLU A 41 -9.99 8.36 -6.31
CA GLU A 41 -9.23 9.47 -6.89
C GLU A 41 -8.24 10.07 -5.88
N ILE A 42 -8.65 10.26 -4.62
CA ILE A 42 -7.76 10.79 -3.56
C ILE A 42 -6.60 9.83 -3.31
N MET A 43 -6.88 8.53 -3.09
CA MET A 43 -5.87 7.48 -2.92
C MET A 43 -4.89 7.47 -4.10
N THR A 44 -5.42 7.52 -5.34
CA THR A 44 -4.58 7.55 -6.54
C THR A 44 -3.69 8.78 -6.57
N ARG A 45 -4.19 9.96 -6.17
CA ARG A 45 -3.38 11.19 -6.11
C ARG A 45 -2.29 11.15 -5.04
N GLU A 46 -2.55 10.53 -3.88
CA GLU A 46 -1.50 10.33 -2.87
C GLU A 46 -0.40 9.39 -3.38
N VAL A 47 -0.76 8.31 -4.08
CA VAL A 47 0.20 7.42 -4.74
C VAL A 47 0.99 8.15 -5.83
N LEU A 48 0.34 8.97 -6.65
CA LEU A 48 1.01 9.80 -7.66
C LEU A 48 2.01 10.77 -7.03
N ALA A 49 1.66 11.41 -5.91
CA ALA A 49 2.58 12.28 -5.18
C ALA A 49 3.81 11.50 -4.66
N ALA A 50 3.61 10.27 -4.17
CA ALA A 50 4.72 9.41 -3.75
C ALA A 50 5.62 9.00 -4.93
N ILE A 51 5.03 8.68 -6.09
CA ILE A 51 5.75 8.40 -7.34
C ILE A 51 6.59 9.59 -7.78
N GLU A 52 6.01 10.80 -7.79
CA GLU A 52 6.72 12.03 -8.16
C GLU A 52 7.89 12.32 -7.22
N ALA A 53 7.67 12.16 -5.90
CA ALA A 53 8.73 12.32 -4.92
C ALA A 53 9.85 11.29 -5.06
N ALA A 54 9.52 10.02 -5.29
CA ALA A 54 10.50 8.96 -5.52
C ALA A 54 11.36 9.27 -6.76
N ARG A 55 10.75 9.70 -7.86
CA ARG A 55 11.46 10.12 -9.08
C ARG A 55 12.39 11.30 -8.83
N ALA A 56 11.93 12.31 -8.09
CA ALA A 56 12.76 13.46 -7.73
C ALA A 56 14.00 13.05 -6.92
N MET A 57 13.96 11.90 -6.24
CA MET A 57 15.07 11.31 -5.50
C MET A 57 15.93 10.33 -6.32
N GLY A 58 15.64 10.14 -7.61
CA GLY A 58 16.41 9.27 -8.51
C GLY A 58 15.85 7.85 -8.66
N ALA A 59 14.57 7.63 -8.36
CA ALA A 59 13.94 6.36 -8.65
C ALA A 59 13.82 6.10 -10.15
N VAL A 60 14.28 4.92 -10.59
CA VAL A 60 14.26 4.46 -11.98
C VAL A 60 13.27 3.32 -12.20
N GLU A 61 12.89 2.61 -11.14
CA GLU A 61 11.88 1.56 -11.16
C GLU A 61 10.93 1.76 -10.00
N ILE A 62 9.62 1.73 -10.29
CA ILE A 62 8.57 1.87 -9.28
C ILE A 62 7.53 0.78 -9.47
N LEU A 63 7.33 -0.01 -8.42
CA LEU A 63 6.29 -1.03 -8.32
C LEU A 63 5.28 -0.60 -7.26
N VAL A 64 4.01 -0.60 -7.62
CA VAL A 64 2.91 -0.25 -6.73
C VAL A 64 2.02 -1.47 -6.51
N SER A 65 1.69 -1.76 -5.25
CA SER A 65 0.64 -2.71 -4.87
C SER A 65 -0.60 -1.97 -4.40
N ASP A 66 -1.72 -2.24 -5.05
CA ASP A 66 -3.05 -1.86 -4.57
C ASP A 66 -3.49 -2.87 -3.51
N SER A 67 -3.48 -2.47 -2.25
CA SER A 67 -3.54 -3.37 -1.10
C SER A 67 -4.83 -3.23 -0.28
N HIS A 68 -5.73 -2.34 -0.68
CA HIS A 68 -6.99 -2.12 0.01
C HIS A 68 -8.11 -3.04 -0.51
N GLY A 69 -8.95 -3.59 0.35
CA GLY A 69 -10.21 -4.24 -0.04
C GLY A 69 -10.05 -5.33 -1.11
N ASN A 70 -10.59 -5.12 -2.32
CA ASN A 70 -10.45 -6.06 -3.45
C ASN A 70 -9.14 -5.90 -4.25
N GLY A 71 -8.26 -4.97 -3.87
CA GLY A 71 -7.00 -4.67 -4.57
C GLY A 71 -7.20 -4.03 -5.94
N GLU A 72 -8.31 -3.33 -6.17
CA GLU A 72 -8.69 -2.78 -7.47
C GLU A 72 -9.13 -1.29 -7.40
N ASN A 73 -8.60 -0.54 -6.45
CA ASN A 73 -8.98 0.83 -6.10
C ASN A 73 -8.25 1.89 -6.93
N LEU A 74 -6.96 1.72 -7.23
CA LEU A 74 -6.16 2.68 -7.99
C LEU A 74 -6.68 2.82 -9.42
N LEU A 75 -6.75 4.07 -9.89
CA LEU A 75 -7.24 4.42 -11.23
C LEU A 75 -6.10 4.30 -12.24
N LEU A 76 -6.09 3.20 -12.98
CA LEU A 76 -5.02 2.83 -13.92
C LEU A 76 -4.75 3.93 -14.95
N GLU A 77 -5.80 4.59 -15.44
CA GLU A 77 -5.74 5.65 -16.44
C GLU A 77 -5.02 6.92 -15.97
N LEU A 78 -4.82 7.09 -14.66
CA LEU A 78 -4.09 8.21 -14.07
C LEU A 78 -2.63 7.88 -13.78
N LEU A 79 -2.27 6.59 -13.75
CA LEU A 79 -0.90 6.17 -13.43
C LEU A 79 0.03 6.36 -14.64
N PRO A 80 1.30 6.75 -14.41
CA PRO A 80 2.29 6.82 -15.48
C PRO A 80 2.48 5.44 -16.15
N PRO A 81 2.69 5.41 -17.47
CA PRO A 81 2.77 4.15 -18.24
C PRO A 81 4.00 3.30 -17.90
N ASP A 82 5.01 3.88 -17.25
CA ASP A 82 6.25 3.24 -16.82
C ASP A 82 6.20 2.71 -15.37
N VAL A 83 5.09 2.93 -14.64
CA VAL A 83 4.87 2.38 -13.31
C VAL A 83 4.22 1.00 -13.42
N GLN A 84 4.76 0.03 -12.69
CA GLN A 84 4.15 -1.30 -12.59
C GLN A 84 3.11 -1.30 -11.46
N LEU A 85 1.96 -1.92 -11.69
CA LEU A 85 0.87 -2.00 -10.73
C LEU A 85 0.43 -3.45 -10.53
N ILE A 86 0.41 -3.90 -9.27
CA ILE A 86 -0.14 -5.19 -8.85
C ILE A 86 -1.55 -4.96 -8.30
N ARG A 87 -2.51 -5.73 -8.84
CA ARG A 87 -3.94 -5.63 -8.51
C ARG A 87 -4.54 -6.98 -8.19
N SER A 88 -5.69 -6.94 -7.52
CA SER A 88 -6.53 -8.10 -7.19
C SER A 88 -5.85 -9.13 -6.27
N TRP A 89 -6.56 -10.23 -5.97
CA TRP A 89 -6.12 -11.32 -5.09
C TRP A 89 -6.36 -12.67 -5.79
N PRO A 90 -5.72 -13.79 -5.37
CA PRO A 90 -4.77 -13.96 -4.26
C PRO A 90 -3.35 -13.54 -4.62
N ARG A 91 -2.57 -13.15 -3.59
CA ARG A 91 -1.14 -12.84 -3.71
C ARG A 91 -0.35 -13.56 -2.60
N PRO A 92 0.68 -14.35 -2.91
CA PRO A 92 1.49 -15.03 -1.89
C PRO A 92 2.02 -14.13 -0.77
N LEU A 93 2.47 -12.92 -1.08
CA LEU A 93 2.96 -11.95 -0.09
C LEU A 93 1.91 -10.88 0.28
N MET A 94 0.63 -11.11 -0.04
CA MET A 94 -0.48 -10.21 0.29
C MET A 94 -0.19 -8.76 -0.14
N MET A 95 -0.17 -7.80 0.79
CA MET A 95 0.07 -6.38 0.54
C MET A 95 1.48 -6.07 0.04
N MET A 96 2.39 -7.05 0.10
CA MET A 96 3.82 -6.93 -0.24
C MET A 96 4.21 -7.76 -1.46
N GLU A 97 3.24 -8.18 -2.29
CA GLU A 97 3.54 -8.94 -3.51
C GLU A 97 4.52 -8.22 -4.43
N GLY A 98 5.45 -8.97 -5.01
CA GLY A 98 6.46 -8.47 -5.95
C GLY A 98 7.66 -7.77 -5.30
N ILE A 99 7.68 -7.55 -3.97
CA ILE A 99 8.91 -7.08 -3.30
C ILE A 99 9.96 -8.19 -3.26
N ASP A 100 11.22 -7.82 -3.44
CA ASP A 100 12.39 -8.68 -3.29
C ASP A 100 13.61 -7.87 -2.84
N GLU A 101 14.76 -8.53 -2.70
CA GLU A 101 16.03 -7.95 -2.25
C GLU A 101 16.59 -6.85 -3.16
N ARG A 102 16.00 -6.60 -4.33
CA ARG A 102 16.45 -5.57 -5.27
C ARG A 102 15.89 -4.19 -4.96
N PHE A 103 14.81 -4.09 -4.18
CA PHE A 103 14.21 -2.80 -3.83
C PHE A 103 15.05 -2.08 -2.77
N ASP A 104 15.35 -0.80 -3.02
CA ASP A 104 16.13 0.04 -2.11
C ASP A 104 15.27 0.67 -1.02
N ALA A 105 13.96 0.80 -1.25
CA ALA A 105 13.02 1.40 -0.33
C ALA A 105 11.60 0.85 -0.50
N ALA A 106 10.85 0.84 0.61
CA ALA A 106 9.42 0.60 0.63
C ALA A 106 8.68 1.80 1.23
N ILE A 107 7.59 2.21 0.60
CA ILE A 107 6.71 3.29 1.03
C ILE A 107 5.32 2.71 1.29
N PHE A 108 4.75 3.01 2.44
CA PHE A 108 3.40 2.58 2.83
C PHE A 108 2.47 3.80 2.88
N ILE A 109 1.53 3.88 1.94
CA ILE A 109 0.58 4.99 1.77
C ILE A 109 -0.79 4.57 2.25
N GLY A 110 -1.49 5.46 2.98
CA GLY A 110 -2.87 5.23 3.40
C GLY A 110 -3.06 4.12 4.44
N TYR A 111 -1.99 3.72 5.14
CA TYR A 111 -2.06 2.72 6.20
C TYR A 111 -2.70 3.26 7.48
N HIS A 112 -3.32 2.36 8.25
CA HIS A 112 -4.04 2.68 9.47
C HIS A 112 -3.53 1.91 10.69
N THR A 113 -4.08 2.24 11.85
CA THR A 113 -3.73 1.59 13.12
C THR A 113 -4.39 0.21 13.28
N SER A 114 -3.88 -0.62 14.19
CA SER A 114 -4.40 -1.97 14.51
C SER A 114 -5.73 -1.88 15.24
N THR A 115 -6.51 -2.96 15.16
CA THR A 115 -7.69 -3.26 16.00
C THR A 115 -7.54 -2.87 17.47
N THR A 116 -6.33 -2.92 18.06
CA THR A 116 -6.11 -2.58 19.47
C THR A 116 -5.89 -1.11 19.76
N ASN A 117 -5.77 -0.28 18.72
CA ASN A 117 -5.77 1.16 18.88
C ASN A 117 -7.20 1.70 18.80
N THR A 118 -7.82 1.91 19.96
CA THR A 118 -9.19 2.45 20.08
C THR A 118 -9.33 3.91 19.69
N ARG A 119 -8.23 4.61 19.38
CA ARG A 119 -8.21 6.04 19.01
C ARG A 119 -7.97 6.27 17.53
N GLY A 120 -7.54 5.25 16.79
CA GLY A 120 -7.32 5.38 15.35
C GLY A 120 -8.61 5.21 14.56
N VAL A 121 -8.75 6.00 13.50
CA VAL A 121 -9.84 5.82 12.54
C VAL A 121 -9.66 4.46 11.86
N ARG A 122 -10.74 3.66 11.84
CA ARG A 122 -10.81 2.37 11.12
C ARG A 122 -9.75 1.34 11.49
N ALA A 123 -9.41 1.30 12.77
CA ALA A 123 -8.51 0.33 13.36
C ALA A 123 -8.85 -1.14 13.05
N HIS A 124 -8.01 -1.83 12.27
CA HIS A 124 -8.05 -3.29 12.10
C HIS A 124 -6.69 -3.88 11.69
N THR A 125 -6.61 -5.21 11.51
CA THR A 125 -5.41 -5.89 10.97
C THR A 125 -5.82 -6.96 9.95
N ILE A 126 -5.42 -6.80 8.70
CA ILE A 126 -5.59 -7.61 7.47
C ILE A 126 -7.06 -7.78 7.05
N SER A 127 -7.92 -8.18 7.98
CA SER A 127 -9.34 -8.26 7.77
C SER A 127 -10.02 -8.36 9.12
N SER A 128 -10.85 -7.37 9.45
CA SER A 128 -11.68 -7.41 10.67
C SER A 128 -12.66 -8.59 10.70
N ALA A 129 -12.92 -9.24 9.57
CA ALA A 129 -13.79 -10.41 9.46
C ALA A 129 -13.09 -11.73 9.83
N ASN A 130 -11.76 -11.82 9.64
CA ASN A 130 -11.04 -13.09 9.72
C ASN A 130 -9.95 -13.13 10.79
N LEU A 131 -9.45 -11.98 11.25
CA LEU A 131 -8.33 -11.90 12.19
C LEU A 131 -8.56 -10.82 13.25
N THR A 132 -8.45 -11.21 14.53
CA THR A 132 -8.56 -10.26 15.65
C THR A 132 -7.24 -9.52 15.90
N ALA A 133 -6.11 -10.21 15.77
CA ALA A 133 -4.77 -9.66 15.89
C ALA A 133 -3.73 -10.58 15.24
N VAL A 134 -2.63 -10.00 14.75
CA VAL A 134 -1.44 -10.75 14.34
C VAL A 134 -0.27 -10.34 15.25
N ARG A 135 0.49 -11.33 15.70
CA ARG A 135 1.67 -11.13 16.56
C ARG A 135 2.91 -11.70 15.91
N LEU A 136 3.99 -10.91 15.91
CA LEU A 136 5.32 -11.32 15.49
C LEU A 136 6.24 -11.31 16.72
N ASN A 137 6.81 -12.47 17.06
CA ASN A 137 7.63 -12.66 18.27
C ASN A 137 6.93 -12.17 19.55
N GLY A 138 5.62 -12.38 19.66
CA GLY A 138 4.81 -11.96 20.82
C GLY A 138 4.42 -10.48 20.84
N MET A 139 4.96 -9.66 19.94
CA MET A 139 4.57 -8.26 19.77
C MET A 139 3.41 -8.14 18.80
N GLU A 140 2.41 -7.33 19.14
CA GLU A 140 1.27 -7.09 18.28
C GLU A 140 1.61 -6.18 17.12
N MET A 141 1.18 -6.56 15.91
CA MET A 141 1.55 -5.88 14.68
C MET A 141 0.36 -5.18 14.03
N LEU A 142 0.64 -3.97 13.53
CA LEU A 142 -0.14 -3.32 12.48
C LEU A 142 0.17 -3.98 11.15
N GLU A 143 -0.69 -3.83 10.15
CA GLU A 143 -0.38 -4.23 8.77
C GLU A 143 0.94 -3.60 8.29
N ALA A 144 1.12 -2.29 8.52
CA ALA A 144 2.38 -1.61 8.22
C ALA A 144 3.60 -2.27 8.92
N GLY A 145 3.41 -2.81 10.13
CA GLY A 145 4.48 -3.50 10.86
C GLY A 145 4.80 -4.88 10.28
N ILE A 146 3.78 -5.64 9.86
CA ILE A 146 3.95 -6.91 9.16
C ILE A 146 4.66 -6.67 7.82
N ASN A 147 4.22 -5.66 7.09
CA ASN A 147 4.76 -5.30 5.79
C ASN A 147 6.20 -4.79 5.89
N ALA A 148 6.53 -4.02 6.92
CA ALA A 148 7.91 -3.63 7.22
C ALA A 148 8.79 -4.84 7.53
N ALA A 149 8.27 -5.85 8.24
CA ALA A 149 9.01 -7.07 8.54
C ALA A 149 9.21 -7.98 7.31
N ILE A 150 8.37 -7.86 6.26
CA ILE A 150 8.58 -8.53 4.97
C ILE A 150 9.64 -7.78 4.14
N ALA A 151 9.67 -6.45 4.24
CA ALA A 151 10.56 -5.60 3.44
C ALA A 151 12.02 -5.54 3.96
N GLY A 152 12.27 -5.84 5.24
CA GLY A 152 13.56 -5.63 5.92
C GLY A 152 14.28 -6.88 6.39
#